data_AF-A0A3N5XDW3-F1
#
_entry.id   AF-A0A3N5XDW3-F1
#
_cell.length_a   1.000
_cell.length_b   1.000
_cell.length_c   1.000
_cell.angle_alpha   90.00
_cell.angle_beta   90.00
_cell.angle_gamma   90.00
#
_symmetry.space_group_name_H-M   'P 1'
#
loop_
_entity.id
_entity.type
_entity.pdbx_description
1 polymer ?
#
loop_
_entity_poly.entity_id
_entity_poly.type
_entity_poly.pdbx_seq_one_letter_code
_entity_poly.pdbx_strand_id
1 'polypeptide(L)'
;MKRLLPLLLFLVLLSPALAQQKRLTLDDVYHPEKQLSVEGSTPIGFRWLKDGEHYLQRADRSAPLFKVNALTGERTPLAEAEQM
;
A
#
# COMPACT_ATOMS: atom_id res chain seq x y z
N MET A 1 31.55 35.00 2.45
CA MET A 1 30.99 33.63 2.45
C MET A 1 30.18 33.29 3.70
N LYS A 2 30.55 33.77 4.91
CA LYS A 2 29.85 33.46 6.18
C LYS A 2 28.39 33.93 6.29
N ARG A 3 27.99 34.95 5.52
CA ARG A 3 26.60 35.46 5.48
C ARG A 3 25.61 34.59 4.69
N LEU A 4 26.12 33.66 3.88
CA LEU A 4 25.29 32.72 3.11
C LEU A 4 24.92 31.48 3.94
N LEU A 5 25.69 31.17 4.98
CA LEU A 5 25.46 30.02 5.86
C LEU A 5 24.09 30.04 6.57
N PRO A 6 23.61 31.14 7.16
CA PRO A 6 22.29 31.16 7.80
C PRO A 6 21.15 31.04 6.78
N LEU A 7 21.32 31.58 5.57
CA LEU A 7 20.33 31.47 4.49
C LEU A 7 20.17 30.01 4.03
N LEU A 8 21.30 29.31 3.90
CA LEU A 8 21.32 27.92 3.48
C LEU A 8 20.78 27.00 4.58
N LEU A 9 21.07 27.29 5.86
CA LEU A 9 20.49 26.60 7.01
C LEU A 9 18.97 26.79 7.08
N PHE A 10 18.48 28.01 6.83
CA PHE A 10 17.06 28.32 6.80
C PHE A 10 16.34 27.53 5.69
N LEU A 11 16.94 27.44 4.49
CA LEU A 11 16.36 26.72 3.36
C LEU A 11 16.20 25.21 3.62
N VAL A 12 17.14 24.59 4.33
CA VAL A 12 17.09 23.17 4.73
C VAL A 12 15.98 22.91 5.77
N LEU A 13 15.71 23.88 6.64
CA LEU A 13 14.64 23.79 7.64
C LEU A 13 13.23 23.89 7.06
N LEU A 14 13.07 24.41 5.83
CA LEU A 14 11.79 24.47 5.10
C LEU A 14 11.45 23.18 4.33
N SER A 15 12.39 22.24 4.18
CA SER A 15 12.18 20.98 3.46
C SER A 15 11.05 20.07 3.99
N PRO A 16 10.82 19.91 5.32
CA PRO A 16 9.78 18.98 5.79
C PRO A 16 8.35 19.45 5.43
N ALA A 17 8.13 20.76 5.22
CA ALA A 17 6.85 21.28 4.76
C ALA A 17 6.54 20.88 3.30
N LEU A 18 7.57 20.68 2.47
CA LEU A 18 7.43 20.19 1.09
C LEU A 18 7.27 18.67 1.01
N ALA A 19 7.59 17.95 2.08
CA ALA A 19 7.34 16.51 2.23
C ALA A 19 5.91 16.21 2.72
N GLN A 20 5.04 17.21 2.81
CA GLN A 20 3.65 17.01 3.22
C GLN A 20 2.97 16.02 2.28
N GLN A 21 2.64 14.86 2.82
CA GLN A 21 1.91 13.82 2.11
C GLN A 21 0.54 14.39 1.72
N LYS A 22 0.23 14.36 0.41
CA LYS A 22 -1.09 14.75 -0.09
C LYS A 22 -2.14 13.94 0.68
N ARG A 23 -3.10 14.62 1.32
CA ARG A 23 -4.24 13.94 1.94
C ARG A 23 -5.05 13.30 0.82
N LEU A 24 -5.03 11.97 0.76
CA LEU A 24 -5.78 11.21 -0.22
C LEU A 24 -7.27 11.26 0.14
N THR A 25 -8.11 11.55 -0.85
CA THR A 25 -9.56 11.55 -0.72
C THR A 25 -10.18 10.37 -1.47
N LEU A 26 -11.46 10.10 -1.21
CA LEU A 26 -12.21 9.07 -1.93
C LEU A 26 -12.24 9.38 -3.45
N ASP A 27 -12.41 10.65 -3.79
CA ASP A 27 -12.39 11.11 -5.19
C ASP A 27 -11.03 10.84 -5.83
N ASP A 28 -9.91 11.10 -5.15
CA ASP A 28 -8.60 10.79 -5.71
C ASP A 28 -8.43 9.30 -6.09
N VAL A 29 -9.14 8.39 -5.43
CA VAL A 29 -9.08 6.94 -5.71
C VAL A 29 -10.09 6.51 -6.78
N TYR A 30 -11.29 7.08 -6.80
CA TYR A 30 -12.39 6.61 -7.66
C TYR A 30 -12.80 7.60 -8.78
N HIS A 31 -12.15 8.75 -8.91
CA HIS A 31 -12.51 9.77 -9.91
C HIS A 31 -12.29 9.26 -11.34
N PRO A 32 -13.32 9.14 -12.19
CA PRO A 32 -13.30 8.35 -13.43
C PRO A 32 -12.08 8.57 -14.33
N GLU A 33 -11.64 9.83 -14.48
CA GLU A 33 -10.52 10.20 -15.37
C GLU A 33 -9.17 10.46 -14.66
N LYS A 34 -9.16 10.59 -13.32
CA LYS A 34 -8.00 11.05 -12.54
C LYS A 34 -7.68 10.14 -11.36
N GLN A 35 -8.19 8.91 -11.39
CA GLN A 35 -7.93 7.91 -10.36
C GLN A 35 -6.42 7.77 -10.20
N LEU A 36 -5.97 7.82 -8.95
CA LEU A 36 -4.61 7.46 -8.62
C LEU A 36 -4.36 6.02 -9.08
N SER A 37 -3.38 5.84 -9.98
CA SER A 37 -2.91 4.50 -10.32
C SER A 37 -2.16 3.93 -9.11
N VAL A 38 -2.82 3.04 -8.37
CA VAL A 38 -2.18 2.27 -7.30
C VAL A 38 -1.53 1.06 -7.96
N GLU A 39 -0.32 1.24 -8.51
CA GLU A 39 0.46 0.14 -9.06
C GLU A 39 0.91 -0.78 -7.93
N GLY A 40 0.25 -1.94 -7.86
CA GLY A 40 0.66 -3.10 -7.08
C GLY A 40 0.66 -4.33 -7.97
N SER A 41 1.42 -5.36 -7.60
CA SER A 41 1.34 -6.65 -8.29
C SER A 41 -0.06 -7.22 -8.11
N THR A 42 -0.82 -7.43 -9.19
CA THR A 42 -2.13 -8.07 -9.12
C THR A 42 -1.97 -9.46 -8.50
N PRO A 43 -2.51 -9.71 -7.31
CA PRO A 43 -2.33 -10.99 -6.66
C PRO A 43 -3.05 -12.09 -7.44
N ILE A 44 -2.38 -13.24 -7.60
CA ILE A 44 -2.97 -14.40 -8.26
C ILE A 44 -3.92 -15.08 -7.27
N GLY A 45 -5.06 -15.57 -7.77
CA GLY A 45 -6.05 -16.24 -6.93
C GLY A 45 -6.83 -15.29 -6.02
N PHE A 46 -6.83 -13.98 -6.32
CA PHE A 46 -7.63 -13.01 -5.60
C PHE A 46 -9.12 -13.35 -5.67
N ARG A 47 -9.73 -13.58 -4.51
CA ARG A 47 -11.17 -13.87 -4.39
C ARG A 47 -11.69 -13.41 -3.03
N TRP A 48 -12.71 -12.57 -3.04
CA TRP A 48 -13.46 -12.22 -1.82
C TRP A 48 -14.17 -13.45 -1.25
N LEU A 49 -14.07 -13.62 0.07
CA LEU A 49 -14.87 -14.60 0.80
C LEU A 49 -16.28 -14.06 1.03
N LYS A 50 -17.21 -14.98 1.31
CA LYS A 50 -18.63 -14.63 1.51
C LYS A 50 -18.89 -13.81 2.78
N ASP A 51 -17.92 -13.78 3.70
CA ASP A 51 -18.01 -13.00 4.93
C ASP A 51 -17.90 -11.49 4.70
N GLY A 52 -17.40 -11.05 3.54
CA GLY A 52 -17.21 -9.64 3.22
C GLY A 52 -16.04 -8.97 3.95
N GLU A 53 -15.32 -9.71 4.78
CA GLU A 53 -14.20 -9.20 5.60
C GLU A 53 -12.85 -9.73 5.13
N HIS A 54 -12.85 -10.85 4.40
CA HIS A 54 -11.63 -11.53 4.00
C HIS A 54 -11.56 -11.74 2.49
N TYR A 55 -10.33 -11.79 1.98
CA TYR A 55 -10.05 -12.25 0.61
C TYR A 55 -8.94 -13.29 0.61
N LEU A 56 -8.94 -14.13 -0.43
CA LEU A 56 -7.86 -15.05 -0.72
C LEU A 56 -6.78 -14.33 -1.53
N GLN A 57 -5.52 -14.62 -1.25
CA GLN A 57 -4.39 -14.08 -2.00
C GLN A 57 -3.25 -15.09 -2.07
N ARG A 58 -2.58 -15.12 -3.23
CA ARG A 58 -1.31 -15.80 -3.44
C ARG A 58 -0.38 -14.89 -4.24
N ALA A 59 0.92 -14.92 -3.96
CA ALA A 59 1.91 -14.10 -4.66
C ALA A 59 2.14 -14.57 -6.11
N ASP A 60 2.32 -15.87 -6.30
CA ASP A 60 2.49 -16.54 -7.59
C ASP A 60 1.80 -17.92 -7.58
N ARG A 61 1.96 -18.79 -8.58
CA ARG A 61 1.29 -20.11 -8.56
C ARG A 61 1.87 -21.08 -7.54
N SER A 62 3.13 -20.95 -7.17
CA SER A 62 3.87 -21.83 -6.24
C SER A 62 3.75 -21.43 -4.77
N ALA A 63 3.39 -20.18 -4.48
CA ALA A 63 3.33 -19.68 -3.11
C ALA A 63 2.12 -20.24 -2.33
N PRO A 64 2.15 -20.24 -0.98
CA PRO A 64 1.01 -20.62 -0.16
C PRO A 64 -0.20 -19.70 -0.36
N LEU A 65 -1.41 -20.26 -0.26
CA LEU A 65 -2.64 -19.49 -0.28
C LEU A 65 -2.94 -18.91 1.11
N PHE A 66 -3.20 -17.61 1.17
CA PHE A 66 -3.53 -16.90 2.41
C PHE A 66 -4.97 -16.40 2.42
N LYS A 67 -5.60 -16.46 3.58
CA LYS A 67 -6.79 -15.68 3.94
C LYS A 67 -6.29 -14.37 4.52
N VAL A 68 -6.72 -13.26 3.95
CA VAL A 68 -6.28 -11.93 4.38
C VAL A 68 -7.49 -11.16 4.87
N ASN A 69 -7.43 -10.61 6.09
CA ASN A 69 -8.43 -9.67 6.57
C ASN A 69 -8.26 -8.34 5.83
N ALA A 70 -9.33 -7.85 5.19
CA ALA A 70 -9.27 -6.66 4.36
C ALA A 70 -9.06 -5.36 5.13
N LEU A 71 -9.47 -5.33 6.40
CA LEU A 71 -9.35 -4.14 7.25
C LEU A 71 -7.99 -4.08 7.95
N THR A 72 -7.52 -5.19 8.50
CA THR A 72 -6.28 -5.24 9.30
C THR A 72 -5.06 -5.66 8.50
N GLY A 73 -5.24 -6.33 7.36
CA GLY A 73 -4.16 -6.93 6.59
C GLY A 73 -3.58 -8.21 7.22
N GLU A 74 -4.17 -8.73 8.30
CA GLU A 74 -3.74 -9.98 8.94
C GLU A 74 -3.84 -11.15 7.96
N ARG A 75 -2.80 -12.01 7.93
CA ARG A 75 -2.67 -13.12 6.97
C ARG A 75 -2.66 -14.45 7.69
N THR A 76 -3.63 -15.31 7.40
CA THR A 76 -3.67 -16.70 7.89
C THR A 76 -3.43 -17.65 6.71
N PRO A 77 -2.42 -18.55 6.77
CA PRO A 77 -2.27 -19.58 5.74
C PRO A 77 -3.49 -20.52 5.74
N LEU A 78 -4.06 -20.86 4.57
CA LEU A 78 -5.16 -21.84 4.47
C LEU A 78 -4.69 -23.28 4.26
N ALA A 79 -3.45 -23.46 3.82
CA ALA A 79 -2.82 -24.77 3.74
C ALA A 79 -1.59 -24.73 4.64
N GLU A 80 -1.52 -25.61 5.64
CA GLU A 80 -0.22 -26.17 5.97
C GLU A 80 0.31 -26.77 4.66
N ALA A 81 1.55 -26.43 4.29
CA ALA A 81 2.25 -27.25 3.33
C ALA A 81 2.35 -28.64 3.98
N GLU A 82 1.40 -29.53 3.68
CA GLU A 82 1.60 -30.94 3.92
C GLU A 82 2.89 -31.28 3.17
N GLN A 83 3.92 -31.52 3.97
CA GLN A 83 5.13 -32.18 3.53
C GLN A 83 4.67 -33.55 3.01
N MET A 84 4.49 -33.66 1.70
CA MET A 84 4.42 -34.92 0.97
C MET A 84 5.60 -35.00 0.02
#